data_AF-A0A914XFM0-F1
#
_entry.id   AF-A0A914XFM0-F1
#
_cell.length_a   1.000
_cell.length_b   1.000
_cell.length_c   1.000
_cell.angle_alpha   90.00
_cell.angle_beta   90.00
_cell.angle_gamma   90.00
#
_symmetry.space_group_name_H-M   'P 1'
#
loop_
_entity.id
_entity.type
_entity.pdbx_description
1 polymer ?
#
loop_
_entity_poly.entity_id
_entity_poly.type
_entity_poly.pdbx_seq_one_letter_code
_entity_poly.pdbx_strand_id
1 'polypeptide(L)'
;MNPIYNYNTKNDGSNDNEQPSTHIRKPEESHTPGFKEAARYLSAFIDTSVDPCEDFYQYTCGGFLKNNLSNAFAVVQRDDDNVLIEELSKVNVEDLTAVRQARWVYDACMSTNSSKFDGSEVLQVISGFTRAAGIIFPLLNPTKSVPELTQEQLAKSFALMSNIMGVSSLMIAETETNWKDPVGENPYLLYLDQASLSFDTSFYEKGTFEKVKTGLKRTMTTEISKIAKAAGVNIDAKTLDEDVEDMIVMESLIGRTMNLPQEARRKFAPEWNPVTVRDAQNRWPFMDWKVFLNDLAMDVPEVQTLLTNADFKMICKSPRFFDGFSDAIANNDISQRTLQNYLMYRLVSSQSDFINPTKTKVLFASI
;
A
#
# COMPACT_ATOMS: atom_id res chain seq x y z
N MET A 1 -1.52 27.13 10.04
CA MET A 1 -2.76 27.50 10.75
C MET A 1 -3.73 27.92 9.67
N ASN A 2 -4.51 26.97 9.16
CA ASN A 2 -5.62 27.29 8.28
C ASN A 2 -6.80 27.73 9.15
N PRO A 3 -7.63 28.67 8.67
CA PRO A 3 -8.66 29.29 9.47
C PRO A 3 -9.73 28.25 9.77
N ILE A 4 -10.02 28.12 11.06
CA ILE A 4 -11.20 27.46 11.58
C ILE A 4 -12.39 28.03 10.81
N TYR A 5 -13.12 27.17 10.08
CA TYR A 5 -14.43 27.52 9.53
C TYR A 5 -15.29 27.98 10.70
N ASN A 6 -15.41 29.30 10.83
CA ASN A 6 -16.20 29.94 11.85
C ASN A 6 -17.66 29.81 11.39
N TYR A 7 -18.30 28.70 11.76
CA TYR A 7 -19.75 28.65 11.78
C TYR A 7 -20.19 29.75 12.75
N ASN A 8 -20.58 30.90 12.20
CA ASN A 8 -21.33 31.92 12.91
C ASN A 8 -22.69 31.31 13.26
N THR A 9 -22.72 30.50 14.31
CA THR A 9 -23.94 30.22 15.05
C THR A 9 -24.28 31.53 15.76
N LYS A 10 -25.27 32.24 15.23
CA LYS A 10 -26.02 33.19 16.06
C LYS A 10 -26.39 32.43 17.33
N ASN A 11 -25.91 32.90 18.48
CA ASN A 11 -26.40 32.52 19.79
C ASN A 11 -27.89 32.84 19.84
N ASP A 12 -28.71 31.87 19.44
CA ASP A 12 -30.03 31.70 20.04
C ASP A 12 -29.80 30.89 21.31
N GLY A 13 -30.34 31.35 22.43
CA GLY A 13 -30.04 30.85 23.77
C GLY A 13 -30.65 29.48 24.06
N SER A 14 -30.36 28.46 23.25
CA SER A 14 -30.76 27.08 23.50
C SER A 14 -29.68 26.34 24.28
N ASN A 15 -30.05 25.81 25.45
CA ASN A 15 -29.22 24.99 26.33
C ASN A 15 -28.51 23.84 25.57
N ASP A 16 -27.20 23.92 25.39
CA ASP A 16 -26.34 22.84 24.89
C ASP A 16 -26.12 21.70 25.93
N ASN A 17 -27.15 21.40 26.73
CA ASN A 17 -27.19 20.29 27.68
C ASN A 17 -28.43 19.40 27.46
N GLU A 18 -29.05 19.44 26.29
CA GLU A 18 -30.04 18.43 25.92
C GLU A 18 -29.33 17.11 25.64
N GLN A 19 -29.20 16.29 26.68
CA GLN A 19 -29.11 14.85 26.46
C GLN A 19 -30.29 14.43 25.56
N PRO A 20 -30.08 13.57 24.55
CA PRO A 20 -31.17 13.10 23.70
C PRO A 20 -32.31 12.61 24.60
N SER A 21 -33.53 13.07 24.33
CA SER A 21 -34.68 12.77 25.19
C SER A 21 -34.77 11.25 25.38
N THR A 22 -34.87 10.79 26.62
CA THR A 22 -35.07 9.37 26.96
C THR A 22 -36.45 8.85 26.54
N HIS A 23 -37.25 9.67 25.85
CA HIS A 23 -38.46 9.24 25.18
C HIS A 23 -38.13 8.32 24.01
N ILE A 24 -37.96 7.04 24.33
CA ILE A 24 -38.11 5.94 23.39
C ILE A 24 -39.54 6.04 22.86
N ARG A 25 -39.69 6.36 21.56
CA ARG A 25 -41.00 6.32 20.90
C ARG A 25 -41.64 4.97 21.18
N LYS A 26 -42.96 4.95 21.41
CA LYS A 26 -43.68 3.68 21.55
C LYS A 26 -43.38 2.81 20.32
N PRO A 27 -43.21 1.49 20.49
CA PRO A 27 -42.95 0.59 19.37
C PRO A 27 -44.05 0.78 18.32
N GLU A 28 -43.71 1.38 17.19
CA GLU A 28 -44.57 1.36 16.01
C GLU A 28 -44.22 0.08 15.26
N GLU A 29 -45.17 -0.84 15.16
CA GLU A 29 -45.03 -2.00 14.30
C GLU A 29 -45.05 -1.53 12.85
N SER A 30 -43.87 -1.45 12.25
CA SER A 30 -43.73 -1.21 10.82
C SER A 30 -43.68 -2.55 10.08
N HIS A 31 -44.34 -2.61 8.93
CA HIS A 31 -44.34 -3.79 8.07
C HIS A 31 -43.80 -3.50 6.67
N THR A 32 -43.15 -2.35 6.49
CA THR A 32 -42.51 -2.02 5.22
C THR A 32 -41.42 -3.05 4.90
N PRO A 33 -41.14 -3.30 3.61
CA PRO A 33 -40.05 -4.20 3.23
C PRO A 33 -38.72 -3.86 3.91
N GLY A 34 -38.34 -2.58 3.92
CA GLY A 34 -37.12 -2.11 4.57
C GLY A 34 -37.09 -2.36 6.08
N PHE A 35 -38.22 -2.18 6.79
CA PHE A 35 -38.26 -2.51 8.22
C PHE A 35 -38.11 -4.01 8.47
N LYS A 36 -38.81 -4.84 7.69
CA LYS A 36 -38.70 -6.30 7.81
C LYS A 36 -37.28 -6.78 7.55
N GLU A 37 -36.61 -6.18 6.56
CA GLU A 37 -35.22 -6.49 6.23
C GLU A 37 -34.27 -6.07 7.35
N ALA A 38 -34.36 -4.83 7.83
CA ALA A 38 -33.55 -4.35 8.95
C ALA A 38 -33.76 -5.17 10.22
N ALA A 39 -35.02 -5.49 10.56
CA ALA A 39 -35.35 -6.33 11.71
C ALA A 39 -34.79 -7.75 11.58
N ARG A 40 -34.83 -8.34 10.38
CA ARG A 40 -34.24 -9.66 10.10
C ARG A 40 -32.73 -9.64 10.29
N TYR A 41 -32.03 -8.64 9.75
CA TYR A 41 -30.58 -8.49 9.92
C TYR A 41 -30.22 -8.30 11.39
N LEU A 42 -30.87 -7.36 12.08
CA LEU A 42 -30.60 -7.07 13.49
C LEU A 42 -30.83 -8.31 14.37
N SER A 43 -31.94 -9.03 14.17
CA SER A 43 -32.26 -10.23 14.93
C SER A 43 -31.26 -11.38 14.73
N ALA A 44 -30.59 -11.43 13.58
CA ALA A 44 -29.56 -12.45 13.31
C ALA A 44 -28.21 -12.13 13.99
N PHE A 45 -27.97 -10.85 14.31
CA PHE A 45 -26.72 -10.38 14.93
C PHE A 45 -26.80 -10.38 16.46
N ILE A 46 -27.98 -10.07 17.02
CA ILE A 46 -28.17 -9.96 18.47
C ILE A 46 -28.11 -11.33 19.14
N ASP A 47 -27.46 -11.37 20.30
CA ASP A 47 -27.43 -12.48 21.25
C ASP A 47 -28.17 -12.07 22.54
N THR A 48 -29.48 -12.32 22.57
CA THR A 48 -30.34 -11.93 23.70
C THR A 48 -30.08 -12.72 25.00
N SER A 49 -29.14 -13.66 24.98
CA SER A 49 -28.69 -14.37 26.19
C SER A 49 -27.68 -13.58 27.04
N VAL A 50 -27.16 -12.47 26.52
CA VAL A 50 -26.17 -11.62 27.19
C VAL A 50 -26.84 -10.33 27.67
N ASP A 51 -26.45 -9.84 28.84
CA ASP A 51 -26.94 -8.55 29.35
C ASP A 51 -26.26 -7.40 28.58
N PRO A 52 -27.01 -6.52 27.89
CA PRO A 52 -26.44 -5.37 27.19
C PRO A 52 -25.70 -4.39 28.10
N CYS A 53 -25.99 -4.37 29.41
CA CYS A 53 -25.29 -3.53 30.38
C CYS A 53 -23.92 -4.09 30.79
N GLU A 54 -23.70 -5.39 30.59
CA GLU A 54 -22.44 -6.06 30.94
C GLU A 54 -21.50 -6.17 29.72
N ASP A 55 -22.03 -6.61 28.57
CA ASP A 55 -21.28 -6.70 27.33
C ASP A 55 -22.17 -6.35 26.13
N PHE A 56 -22.25 -5.06 25.82
CA PHE A 56 -23.05 -4.56 24.71
C PHE A 56 -22.54 -5.07 23.35
N TYR A 57 -21.25 -5.35 23.20
CA TYR A 57 -20.71 -5.89 21.96
C TYR A 57 -21.19 -7.32 21.75
N GLN A 58 -21.07 -8.19 22.76
CA GLN A 58 -21.56 -9.55 22.66
C GLN A 58 -23.10 -9.59 22.54
N TYR A 59 -23.83 -8.71 23.24
CA TYR A 59 -25.28 -8.61 23.05
C TYR A 59 -25.66 -8.23 21.61
N THR A 60 -24.98 -7.26 20.99
CA THR A 60 -25.33 -6.78 19.64
C THR A 60 -24.75 -7.61 18.50
N CYS A 61 -23.60 -8.26 18.70
CA CYS A 61 -22.83 -8.98 17.66
C CYS A 61 -22.61 -10.46 17.96
N GLY A 62 -23.06 -10.98 19.11
CA GLY A 62 -22.80 -12.36 19.51
C GLY A 62 -23.44 -13.39 18.58
N GLY A 63 -24.61 -13.08 18.02
CA GLY A 63 -25.26 -13.88 16.99
C GLY A 63 -24.46 -13.93 15.69
N PHE A 64 -23.80 -12.82 15.32
CA PHE A 64 -22.88 -12.79 14.17
C PHE A 64 -21.72 -13.76 14.34
N LEU A 65 -21.09 -13.80 15.52
CA LEU A 65 -19.99 -14.71 15.83
C LEU A 65 -20.47 -16.17 15.87
N LYS A 66 -21.58 -16.44 16.57
CA LYS A 66 -22.17 -17.79 16.73
C LYS A 66 -22.57 -18.41 15.40
N ASN A 67 -23.12 -17.60 14.50
CA ASN A 67 -23.64 -18.06 13.21
C ASN A 67 -22.63 -17.91 12.06
N ASN A 68 -21.38 -17.49 12.34
CA ASN A 68 -20.34 -17.26 11.35
C ASN A 68 -20.82 -16.41 10.15
N LEU A 69 -21.54 -15.33 10.46
CA LEU A 69 -22.10 -14.45 9.42
C LEU A 69 -20.98 -13.66 8.73
N SER A 70 -21.21 -13.25 7.49
CA SER A 70 -20.33 -12.26 6.83
C SER A 70 -20.53 -10.89 7.48
N ASN A 71 -19.44 -10.12 7.63
CA ASN A 71 -19.55 -8.76 8.17
C ASN A 71 -20.39 -7.89 7.22
N ALA A 72 -21.12 -6.92 7.77
CA ALA A 72 -22.08 -6.13 6.99
C ALA A 72 -21.43 -5.39 5.81
N PHE A 73 -20.21 -4.87 5.98
CA PHE A 73 -19.47 -4.20 4.90
C PHE A 73 -19.16 -5.15 3.74
N ALA A 74 -18.77 -6.38 4.01
CA ALA A 74 -18.49 -7.39 2.99
C ALA A 74 -19.76 -7.93 2.28
N VAL A 75 -20.92 -7.82 2.93
CA VAL A 75 -22.21 -8.12 2.27
C VAL A 75 -22.56 -7.00 1.30
N VAL A 76 -22.55 -5.75 1.78
CA VAL A 76 -22.85 -4.57 0.94
C VAL A 76 -21.88 -4.47 -0.23
N GLN A 77 -20.58 -4.62 0.01
CA GLN A 77 -19.58 -4.59 -1.07
C GLN A 77 -19.85 -5.67 -2.13
N ARG A 78 -20.24 -6.88 -1.72
CA ARG A 78 -20.54 -7.97 -2.66
C ARG A 78 -21.79 -7.69 -3.48
N ASP A 79 -22.82 -7.12 -2.85
CA ASP A 79 -24.05 -6.76 -3.54
C ASP A 79 -23.78 -5.61 -4.54
N ASP A 80 -23.00 -4.61 -4.15
CA ASP A 80 -22.52 -3.54 -5.03
C ASP A 80 -21.69 -4.09 -6.20
N ASP A 81 -20.76 -5.02 -5.94
CA ASP A 81 -19.95 -5.67 -6.96
C ASP A 81 -20.83 -6.45 -7.96
N ASN A 82 -21.85 -7.16 -7.48
CA ASN A 82 -22.80 -7.88 -8.34
C ASN A 82 -23.57 -6.93 -9.25
N VAL A 83 -24.06 -5.81 -8.71
CA VAL A 83 -24.73 -4.77 -9.49
C VAL A 83 -23.78 -4.18 -10.52
N LEU A 84 -22.54 -3.86 -10.13
CA LEU A 84 -21.53 -3.33 -11.06
C LEU A 84 -21.25 -4.31 -12.20
N ILE A 85 -21.07 -5.60 -11.91
CA ILE A 85 -20.85 -6.64 -12.92
C ILE A 85 -22.04 -6.76 -13.86
N GLU A 86 -23.27 -6.73 -13.31
CA GLU A 86 -24.50 -6.79 -14.09
C GLU A 86 -24.61 -5.58 -15.03
N GLU A 87 -24.37 -4.37 -14.54
CA GLU A 87 -24.44 -3.14 -15.35
C GLU A 87 -23.34 -3.12 -16.42
N LEU A 88 -22.12 -3.55 -16.09
CA LEU A 88 -21.05 -3.71 -17.08
C LEU A 88 -21.48 -4.68 -18.20
N SER A 89 -22.27 -5.73 -17.90
CA SER A 89 -22.79 -6.67 -18.93
C SER A 89 -23.77 -6.06 -19.92
N LYS A 90 -24.35 -4.90 -19.61
CA LYS A 90 -25.35 -4.22 -20.43
C LYS A 90 -24.77 -3.13 -21.32
N VAL A 91 -23.50 -2.77 -21.14
CA VAL A 91 -22.83 -1.66 -21.85
C VAL A 91 -22.90 -1.83 -23.37
N ASN A 92 -23.27 -0.75 -24.06
CA ASN A 92 -23.54 -0.70 -25.48
C ASN A 92 -22.51 0.18 -26.21
N VAL A 93 -22.52 0.12 -27.55
CA VAL A 93 -21.65 0.97 -28.39
C VAL A 93 -21.99 2.46 -28.26
N GLU A 94 -23.22 2.79 -27.90
CA GLU A 94 -23.71 4.18 -27.78
C GLU A 94 -23.33 4.85 -26.45
N ASP A 95 -22.86 4.09 -25.45
CA ASP A 95 -22.51 4.62 -24.13
C ASP A 95 -21.31 5.56 -24.15
N LEU A 96 -21.08 6.27 -23.05
CA LEU A 96 -19.88 7.09 -22.89
C LEU A 96 -18.61 6.26 -23.06
N THR A 97 -17.58 6.85 -23.68
CA THR A 97 -16.28 6.19 -23.89
C THR A 97 -15.69 5.61 -22.61
N ALA A 98 -15.80 6.34 -21.50
CA ALA A 98 -15.32 5.88 -20.19
C ALA A 98 -16.01 4.58 -19.72
N VAL A 99 -17.33 4.47 -19.93
CA VAL A 99 -18.11 3.28 -19.57
C VAL A 99 -17.71 2.09 -20.45
N ARG A 100 -17.52 2.32 -21.76
CA ARG A 100 -17.02 1.29 -22.68
C ARG A 100 -15.59 0.83 -22.33
N GLN A 101 -14.73 1.74 -21.88
CA GLN A 101 -13.39 1.40 -21.42
C GLN A 101 -13.43 0.55 -20.13
N ALA A 102 -14.30 0.89 -19.18
CA ALA A 102 -14.51 0.08 -17.98
C ALA A 102 -15.00 -1.34 -18.36
N ARG A 103 -15.94 -1.45 -19.31
CA ARG A 103 -16.37 -2.73 -19.87
C ARG A 103 -15.21 -3.49 -20.52
N TRP A 104 -14.38 -2.83 -21.32
CA TRP A 104 -13.24 -3.47 -21.96
C TRP A 104 -12.26 -4.07 -20.95
N VAL A 105 -11.95 -3.35 -19.85
CA VAL A 105 -11.12 -3.88 -18.75
C VAL A 105 -11.77 -5.10 -18.09
N TYR A 106 -13.07 -5.04 -17.82
CA TYR A 106 -13.83 -6.16 -17.28
C TYR A 106 -13.77 -7.40 -18.18
N ASP A 107 -14.00 -7.24 -19.49
CA ASP A 107 -13.95 -8.34 -20.46
C ASP A 107 -12.54 -8.96 -20.55
N ALA A 108 -11.49 -8.13 -20.50
CA ALA A 108 -10.11 -8.61 -20.43
C ALA A 108 -9.87 -9.45 -19.17
N CYS A 109 -10.33 -8.99 -18.01
CA CYS A 109 -10.22 -9.72 -16.76
C CYS A 109 -10.97 -11.06 -16.80
N MET A 110 -12.22 -11.07 -17.28
CA MET A 110 -13.07 -12.27 -17.27
C MET A 110 -12.68 -13.31 -18.33
N SER A 111 -12.11 -12.88 -19.45
CA SER A 111 -11.61 -13.78 -20.49
C SER A 111 -10.23 -14.36 -20.18
N THR A 112 -9.53 -13.82 -19.16
CA THR A 112 -8.22 -14.28 -18.76
C THR A 112 -8.29 -15.66 -18.11
N ASN A 113 -7.61 -16.64 -18.70
CA ASN A 113 -7.44 -17.95 -18.09
C ASN A 113 -6.19 -17.97 -17.21
N SER A 114 -6.38 -17.58 -15.95
CA SER A 114 -5.29 -17.44 -14.97
C SER A 114 -4.53 -18.76 -14.71
N SER A 115 -5.14 -19.92 -14.97
CA SER A 115 -4.44 -21.22 -14.86
C SER A 115 -3.27 -21.39 -15.83
N LYS A 116 -3.17 -20.55 -16.86
CA LYS A 116 -2.05 -20.53 -17.82
C LYS A 116 -0.85 -19.72 -17.33
N PHE A 117 -1.02 -18.89 -16.31
CA PHE A 117 0.06 -18.09 -15.76
C PHE A 117 1.07 -19.00 -15.05
N ASP A 118 2.26 -19.07 -15.63
CA ASP A 118 3.38 -19.86 -15.12
C ASP A 118 4.51 -18.99 -14.56
N GLY A 119 4.32 -17.67 -14.56
CA GLY A 119 5.30 -16.67 -14.12
C GLY A 119 6.14 -16.09 -15.26
N SER A 120 5.99 -16.57 -16.51
CA SER A 120 6.72 -16.03 -17.66
C SER A 120 6.38 -14.57 -17.96
N GLU A 121 5.17 -14.11 -17.64
CA GLU A 121 4.76 -12.71 -17.72
C GLU A 121 5.63 -11.83 -16.80
N VAL A 122 5.93 -12.33 -15.60
CA VAL A 122 6.76 -11.63 -14.61
C VAL A 122 8.23 -11.57 -15.06
N LEU A 123 8.71 -12.54 -15.83
CA LEU A 123 10.08 -12.49 -16.39
C LEU A 123 10.25 -11.34 -17.37
N GLN A 124 9.21 -10.97 -18.13
CA GLN A 124 9.26 -9.81 -19.02
C GLN A 124 9.44 -8.53 -18.20
N VAL A 125 8.66 -8.39 -17.14
CA VAL A 125 8.74 -7.26 -16.19
C VAL A 125 10.13 -7.19 -15.54
N ILE A 126 10.65 -8.33 -15.04
CA ILE A 126 12.02 -8.43 -14.49
C ILE A 126 13.04 -7.98 -15.54
N SER A 127 12.98 -8.51 -16.76
CA SER A 127 13.97 -8.22 -17.80
C SER A 127 13.95 -6.74 -18.20
N GLY A 128 12.77 -6.15 -18.35
CA GLY A 128 12.60 -4.73 -18.65
C GLY A 128 13.17 -3.87 -17.52
N PHE A 129 12.85 -4.21 -16.28
CA PHE A 129 13.36 -3.49 -15.11
C PHE A 129 14.88 -3.59 -14.98
N THR A 130 15.46 -4.79 -15.10
CA THR A 130 16.93 -4.97 -15.04
C THR A 130 17.65 -4.15 -16.11
N ARG A 131 17.07 -4.03 -17.31
CA ARG A 131 17.64 -3.24 -18.40
C ARG A 131 17.54 -1.73 -18.13
N ALA A 132 16.39 -1.27 -17.66
CA ALA A 132 16.12 0.14 -17.43
C ALA A 132 16.85 0.68 -16.19
N ALA A 133 16.78 -0.06 -15.08
CA ALA A 133 17.44 0.30 -13.83
C ALA A 133 18.94 -0.04 -13.82
N GLY A 134 19.38 -0.95 -14.70
CA GLY A 134 20.77 -1.40 -14.77
C GLY A 134 21.17 -2.30 -13.60
N ILE A 135 20.23 -2.96 -12.93
CA ILE A 135 20.49 -3.85 -11.79
C ILE A 135 20.30 -5.32 -12.19
N ILE A 136 20.76 -6.25 -11.35
CA ILE A 136 20.52 -7.68 -11.55
C ILE A 136 19.53 -8.22 -10.52
N PHE A 137 19.01 -9.42 -10.76
CA PHE A 137 18.32 -10.21 -9.74
C PHE A 137 19.26 -11.34 -9.28
N PRO A 138 20.01 -11.17 -8.17
CA PRO A 138 21.03 -12.14 -7.75
C PRO A 138 20.54 -13.57 -7.53
N LEU A 139 19.27 -13.78 -7.18
CA LEU A 139 18.66 -15.11 -7.08
C LEU A 139 18.44 -15.78 -8.45
N LEU A 140 18.20 -15.02 -9.50
CA LEU A 140 18.05 -15.54 -10.87
C LEU A 140 19.34 -15.47 -11.70
N ASN A 141 20.35 -14.78 -11.18
CA ASN A 141 21.65 -14.64 -11.82
C ASN A 141 22.73 -15.23 -10.87
N PRO A 142 23.16 -16.49 -11.09
CA PRO A 142 24.07 -17.20 -10.20
C PRO A 142 25.53 -16.71 -10.32
N THR A 143 25.74 -15.39 -10.28
CA THR A 143 27.07 -14.78 -10.17
C THR A 143 27.51 -14.79 -8.71
N LYS A 144 28.76 -15.21 -8.47
CA LYS A 144 29.35 -15.23 -7.11
C LYS A 144 29.56 -13.85 -6.50
N SER A 145 29.71 -12.82 -7.34
CA SER A 145 29.84 -11.43 -6.90
C SER A 145 28.65 -10.64 -7.40
N VAL A 146 28.00 -9.91 -6.51
CA VAL A 146 26.93 -8.96 -6.82
C VAL A 146 27.56 -7.57 -6.83
N PRO A 147 27.54 -6.84 -7.95
CA PRO A 147 28.12 -5.50 -8.01
C PRO A 147 27.40 -4.55 -7.06
N GLU A 148 28.13 -3.60 -6.48
CA GLU A 148 27.51 -2.53 -5.70
C GLU A 148 26.62 -1.67 -6.61
N LEU A 149 25.43 -1.31 -6.12
CA LEU A 149 24.57 -0.38 -6.82
C LEU A 149 25.19 1.02 -6.79
N THR A 150 25.26 1.66 -7.95
CA THR A 150 25.56 3.08 -8.01
C THR A 150 24.38 3.91 -7.49
N GLN A 151 24.65 5.14 -7.06
CA GLN A 151 23.62 6.10 -6.69
C GLN A 151 22.58 6.31 -7.80
N GLU A 152 23.02 6.28 -9.06
CA GLU A 152 22.16 6.37 -10.25
C GLU A 152 21.26 5.14 -10.41
N GLN A 153 21.80 3.92 -10.25
CA GLN A 153 21.03 2.69 -10.36
C GLN A 153 19.96 2.59 -9.26
N LEU A 154 20.28 3.00 -8.03
CA LEU A 154 19.31 3.00 -6.94
C LEU A 154 18.22 4.07 -7.16
N ALA A 155 18.59 5.26 -7.64
CA ALA A 155 17.64 6.30 -8.04
C ALA A 155 16.67 5.83 -9.13
N LYS A 156 17.20 5.24 -10.21
CA LYS A 156 16.42 4.65 -11.30
C LYS A 156 15.49 3.55 -10.81
N SER A 157 15.99 2.68 -9.94
CA SER A 157 15.21 1.59 -9.36
C SER A 157 13.98 2.14 -8.63
N PHE A 158 14.16 3.12 -7.74
CA PHE A 158 13.04 3.73 -7.02
C PHE A 158 12.07 4.50 -7.92
N ALA A 159 12.58 5.26 -8.89
CA ALA A 159 11.74 6.02 -9.82
C ALA A 159 10.88 5.10 -10.69
N LEU A 160 11.48 4.05 -11.28
CA LEU A 160 10.78 3.08 -12.12
C LEU A 160 9.76 2.25 -11.33
N MET A 161 10.12 1.83 -10.11
CA MET A 161 9.17 1.14 -9.23
C MET A 161 7.96 2.01 -8.93
N SER A 162 8.16 3.29 -8.61
CA SER A 162 7.07 4.22 -8.29
C SER A 162 6.24 4.59 -9.51
N ASN A 163 6.84 5.21 -10.53
CA ASN A 163 6.10 5.84 -11.64
C ASN A 163 5.59 4.83 -12.68
N ILE A 164 6.43 3.85 -13.06
CA ILE A 164 6.08 2.94 -14.17
C ILE A 164 5.32 1.71 -13.68
N MET A 165 5.69 1.19 -12.50
CA MET A 165 5.16 -0.09 -12.04
C MET A 165 4.07 0.06 -10.97
N GLY A 166 3.87 1.27 -10.43
CA GLY A 166 2.92 1.52 -9.35
C GLY A 166 3.26 0.74 -8.07
N VAL A 167 4.54 0.41 -7.87
CA VAL A 167 5.04 -0.37 -6.73
C VAL A 167 5.85 0.54 -5.83
N SER A 168 5.27 0.92 -4.68
CA SER A 168 6.06 1.50 -3.61
C SER A 168 6.80 0.39 -2.85
N SER A 169 8.13 0.48 -2.83
CA SER A 169 9.02 -0.42 -2.09
C SER A 169 9.69 0.37 -0.97
N LEU A 170 11.00 0.56 -1.02
CA LEU A 170 11.76 1.25 0.04
C LEU A 170 11.55 2.77 0.12
N MET A 171 10.65 3.35 -0.66
CA MET A 171 10.27 4.77 -0.57
C MET A 171 8.93 4.98 -1.27
N ILE A 172 8.15 5.95 -0.78
CA ILE A 172 6.96 6.47 -1.47
C ILE A 172 7.27 7.91 -1.89
N ALA A 173 6.94 8.25 -3.13
CA ALA A 173 6.95 9.62 -3.62
C ALA A 173 5.61 9.93 -4.27
N GLU A 174 4.88 10.88 -3.71
CA GLU A 174 3.51 11.18 -4.12
C GLU A 174 3.21 12.68 -4.10
N THR A 175 2.33 13.12 -4.98
CA THR A 175 1.84 14.49 -4.96
C THR A 175 0.60 14.53 -4.06
N GLU A 176 0.68 15.29 -2.97
CA GLU A 176 -0.46 15.51 -2.08
C GLU A 176 -0.81 16.99 -1.99
N THR A 177 -1.99 17.28 -1.44
CA THR A 177 -2.38 18.64 -1.10
C THR A 177 -1.41 19.25 -0.10
N ASN A 178 -1.04 20.51 -0.32
CA ASN A 178 -0.38 21.33 0.67
C ASN A 178 -1.39 21.66 1.77
N TRP A 179 -1.51 20.81 2.79
CA TRP A 179 -2.50 21.00 3.86
C TRP A 179 -2.29 22.30 4.66
N LYS A 180 -1.10 22.92 4.61
CA LYS A 180 -0.85 24.24 5.19
C LYS A 180 -1.39 25.39 4.35
N ASP A 181 -1.51 25.21 3.04
CA ASP A 181 -1.97 26.21 2.09
C ASP A 181 -2.67 25.57 0.86
N PRO A 182 -3.84 24.93 1.06
CA PRO A 182 -4.49 24.10 0.03
C PRO A 182 -5.15 24.91 -1.09
N VAL A 183 -5.24 26.24 -0.95
CA VAL A 183 -5.88 27.15 -1.93
C VAL A 183 -4.96 28.31 -2.34
N GLY A 184 -3.69 28.29 -1.91
CA GLY A 184 -2.72 29.33 -2.25
C GLY A 184 -1.97 29.04 -3.55
N GLU A 185 -0.78 29.60 -3.68
CA GLU A 185 0.01 29.56 -4.93
C GLU A 185 0.55 28.15 -5.24
N ASN A 186 0.80 27.35 -4.21
CA ASN A 186 1.30 25.98 -4.35
C ASN A 186 0.38 25.01 -3.57
N PRO A 187 -0.82 24.73 -4.11
CA PRO A 187 -1.83 23.91 -3.43
C PRO A 187 -1.45 22.42 -3.39
N TYR A 188 -0.42 22.01 -4.14
CA TYR A 188 0.11 20.66 -4.17
C TYR A 188 1.63 20.68 -4.00
N LEU A 189 2.16 19.67 -3.31
CA LEU A 189 3.60 19.48 -3.09
C LEU A 189 3.96 18.03 -3.35
N LEU A 190 5.24 17.78 -3.65
CA LEU A 190 5.80 16.44 -3.68
C LEU A 190 6.18 16.03 -2.25
N TYR A 191 5.64 14.90 -1.81
CA TYR A 191 5.91 14.28 -0.52
C TYR A 191 6.78 13.05 -0.70
N LEU A 192 7.75 12.89 0.19
CA LEU A 192 8.59 11.71 0.32
C LEU A 192 8.24 11.02 1.64
N ASP A 193 7.81 9.77 1.57
CA ASP A 193 7.47 8.98 2.75
C ASP A 193 8.38 7.76 2.89
N GLN A 194 8.32 7.15 4.08
CA GLN A 194 9.09 5.97 4.44
C GLN A 194 8.80 4.75 3.56
N ALA A 195 9.61 3.71 3.73
CA ALA A 195 9.44 2.45 3.03
C ALA A 195 8.04 1.83 3.25
N SER A 196 7.45 1.39 2.14
CA SER A 196 6.35 0.43 2.08
C SER A 196 6.92 -1.00 2.10
N LEU A 197 6.55 -1.76 3.13
CA LEU A 197 7.06 -3.12 3.36
C LEU A 197 5.99 -4.16 2.95
N SER A 198 6.21 -5.43 3.27
CA SER A 198 5.24 -6.51 3.00
C SER A 198 4.03 -6.49 3.94
N PHE A 199 4.13 -5.74 5.04
CA PHE A 199 3.03 -5.53 5.99
C PHE A 199 2.95 -4.05 6.37
N ASP A 200 1.81 -3.65 6.93
CA ASP A 200 1.66 -2.32 7.55
C ASP A 200 2.68 -2.12 8.68
N THR A 201 3.05 -0.87 8.94
CA THR A 201 4.06 -0.52 9.95
C THR A 201 3.72 -1.08 11.34
N SER A 202 2.43 -1.18 11.68
CA SER A 202 1.97 -1.76 12.95
C SER A 202 2.40 -3.23 13.17
N PHE A 203 2.67 -4.00 12.12
CA PHE A 203 3.15 -5.38 12.24
C PHE A 203 4.59 -5.44 12.75
N TYR A 204 5.40 -4.42 12.49
CA TYR A 204 6.79 -4.38 12.95
C TYR A 204 6.90 -3.97 14.42
N GLU A 205 5.80 -3.58 15.04
CA GLU A 205 5.74 -3.20 16.44
C GLU A 205 5.35 -4.37 17.35
N LYS A 206 5.75 -4.29 18.64
CA LYS A 206 5.24 -5.12 19.74
C LYS A 206 5.32 -6.65 19.51
N GLY A 207 6.27 -7.10 18.69
CA GLY A 207 6.50 -8.53 18.41
C GLY A 207 5.49 -9.18 17.46
N THR A 208 4.60 -8.40 16.82
CA THR A 208 3.61 -8.95 15.87
C THR A 208 4.29 -9.59 14.66
N PHE A 209 5.38 -9.00 14.15
CA PHE A 209 6.14 -9.52 13.01
C PHE A 209 6.63 -10.96 13.23
N GLU A 210 7.01 -11.32 14.46
CA GLU A 210 7.47 -12.67 14.79
C GLU A 210 6.40 -13.73 14.53
N LYS A 211 5.11 -13.36 14.64
CA LYS A 211 3.97 -14.25 14.38
C LYS A 211 3.70 -14.45 12.89
N VAL A 212 4.10 -13.51 12.04
CA VAL A 212 3.78 -13.51 10.59
C VAL A 212 4.99 -13.82 9.70
N LYS A 213 6.23 -13.64 10.19
CA LYS A 213 7.46 -13.77 9.40
C LYS A 213 7.63 -15.15 8.75
N THR A 214 7.19 -16.24 9.40
CA THR A 214 7.24 -17.59 8.80
C THR A 214 6.30 -17.70 7.59
N GLY A 215 5.16 -17.03 7.64
CA GLY A 215 4.22 -16.96 6.51
C GLY A 215 4.80 -16.15 5.34
N LEU A 216 5.50 -15.05 5.66
CA LEU A 216 6.21 -14.23 4.68
C LEU A 216 7.34 -15.02 4.01
N LYS A 217 8.22 -15.69 4.80
CA LYS A 217 9.29 -16.57 4.29
C LYS A 217 8.77 -17.59 3.30
N ARG A 218 7.74 -18.34 3.69
CA ARG A 218 7.10 -19.33 2.81
C ARG A 218 6.57 -18.71 1.52
N THR A 219 6.00 -17.50 1.58
CA THR A 219 5.47 -16.81 0.39
C THR A 219 6.59 -16.38 -0.54
N MET A 220 7.62 -15.69 -0.02
CA MET A 220 8.83 -15.30 -0.76
C MET A 220 9.48 -16.51 -1.44
N THR A 221 9.76 -17.58 -0.68
CA THR A 221 10.38 -18.81 -1.21
C THR A 221 9.55 -19.42 -2.34
N THR A 222 8.21 -19.47 -2.18
CA THR A 222 7.32 -20.05 -3.19
C THR A 222 7.32 -19.23 -4.48
N GLU A 223 7.20 -17.91 -4.38
CA GLU A 223 7.16 -17.00 -5.52
C GLU A 223 8.50 -17.02 -6.27
N ILE A 224 9.61 -16.88 -5.55
CA ILE A 224 10.95 -16.91 -6.14
C ILE A 224 11.22 -18.25 -6.82
N SER A 225 10.85 -19.38 -6.19
CA SER A 225 11.03 -20.71 -6.78
C SER A 225 10.25 -20.88 -8.09
N LYS A 226 9.03 -20.34 -8.16
CA LYS A 226 8.21 -20.37 -9.37
C LYS A 226 8.83 -19.53 -10.49
N ILE A 227 9.26 -18.32 -10.17
CA ILE A 227 9.94 -17.45 -11.14
C ILE A 227 11.26 -18.08 -11.61
N ALA A 228 12.04 -18.67 -10.71
CA ALA A 228 13.27 -19.38 -11.07
C ALA A 228 13.01 -20.55 -12.03
N LYS A 229 11.96 -21.35 -11.74
CA LYS A 229 11.53 -22.42 -12.62
C LYS A 229 11.10 -21.90 -13.99
N ALA A 230 10.32 -20.83 -14.06
CA ALA A 230 9.92 -20.20 -15.31
C ALA A 230 11.13 -19.67 -16.10
N ALA A 231 12.14 -19.14 -15.40
CA ALA A 231 13.39 -18.67 -16.00
C ALA A 231 14.34 -19.80 -16.43
N GLY A 232 14.03 -21.07 -16.11
CA GLY A 232 14.94 -22.20 -16.32
C GLY A 232 16.19 -22.16 -15.44
N VAL A 233 16.15 -21.43 -14.32
CA VAL A 233 17.25 -21.27 -13.37
C VAL A 233 17.07 -22.22 -12.20
N ASN A 234 18.12 -23.00 -11.89
CA ASN A 234 18.16 -23.82 -10.69
C ASN A 234 18.87 -23.05 -9.56
N ILE A 235 18.13 -22.66 -8.53
CA ILE A 235 18.68 -22.01 -7.34
C ILE A 235 18.98 -23.09 -6.31
N ASP A 236 20.19 -23.06 -5.74
CA ASP A 236 20.52 -23.92 -4.61
C ASP A 236 19.57 -23.63 -3.44
N ALA A 237 19.01 -24.68 -2.84
CA ALA A 237 17.98 -24.56 -1.81
C ALA A 237 18.49 -23.83 -0.55
N LYS A 238 19.77 -23.99 -0.21
CA LYS A 238 20.37 -23.31 0.93
C LYS A 238 20.57 -21.82 0.60
N THR A 239 21.07 -21.49 -0.59
CA THR A 239 21.18 -20.08 -1.03
C THR A 239 19.82 -19.38 -1.06
N LEU A 240 18.77 -20.07 -1.54
CA LEU A 240 17.42 -19.50 -1.52
C LEU A 240 16.92 -19.23 -0.10
N ASP A 241 17.14 -20.16 0.84
CA ASP A 241 16.72 -19.98 2.23
C ASP A 241 17.46 -18.84 2.92
N GLU A 242 18.78 -18.76 2.72
CA GLU A 242 19.64 -17.70 3.26
C GLU A 242 19.27 -16.32 2.70
N ASP A 243 19.14 -16.18 1.38
CA ASP A 243 18.77 -14.90 0.76
C ASP A 243 17.37 -14.42 1.17
N VAL A 244 16.41 -15.34 1.31
CA VAL A 244 15.07 -14.99 1.80
C VAL A 244 15.09 -14.59 3.26
N GLU A 245 15.86 -15.27 4.10
CA GLU A 245 16.03 -14.88 5.51
C GLU A 245 16.66 -13.49 5.62
N ASP A 246 17.72 -13.22 4.85
CA ASP A 246 18.39 -11.92 4.83
C ASP A 246 17.44 -10.78 4.41
N MET A 247 16.59 -11.01 3.40
CA MET A 247 15.56 -10.05 3.01
C MET A 247 14.56 -9.77 4.14
N ILE A 248 14.13 -10.80 4.87
CA ILE A 248 13.21 -10.66 6.01
C ILE A 248 13.87 -9.93 7.18
N VAL A 249 15.16 -10.20 7.44
CA VAL A 249 15.95 -9.49 8.46
C VAL A 249 16.09 -8.02 8.10
N MET A 250 16.41 -7.70 6.85
CA MET A 250 16.45 -6.32 6.34
C MET A 250 15.08 -5.64 6.50
N GLU A 251 14.00 -6.29 6.09
CA GLU A 251 12.64 -5.75 6.19
C GLU A 251 12.27 -5.47 7.66
N SER A 252 12.61 -6.39 8.57
CA SER A 252 12.42 -6.20 10.00
C SER A 252 13.27 -5.07 10.57
N LEU A 253 14.52 -4.90 10.12
CA LEU A 253 15.40 -3.81 10.53
C LEU A 253 14.76 -2.46 10.15
N ILE A 254 14.34 -2.32 8.90
CA ILE A 254 13.71 -1.08 8.39
C ILE A 254 12.41 -0.79 9.16
N GLY A 255 11.50 -1.76 9.23
CA GLY A 255 10.20 -1.58 9.86
C GLY A 255 10.28 -1.25 11.34
N ARG A 256 11.25 -1.82 12.07
CA ARG A 256 11.40 -1.61 13.53
C ARG A 256 12.16 -0.35 13.89
N THR A 257 13.18 0.01 13.11
CA THR A 257 14.17 1.00 13.53
C THR A 257 14.12 2.28 12.72
N MET A 258 13.70 2.22 11.45
CA MET A 258 13.76 3.34 10.51
C MET A 258 12.38 3.96 10.30
N ASN A 259 11.35 3.14 10.06
CA ASN A 259 9.98 3.61 9.91
C ASN A 259 9.46 4.29 11.19
N LEU A 260 8.65 5.34 11.02
CA LEU A 260 7.94 5.98 12.12
C LEU A 260 6.81 5.07 12.61
N PRO A 261 6.66 4.87 13.93
CA PRO A 261 5.54 4.14 14.49
C PRO A 261 4.18 4.70 14.06
N GLN A 262 3.16 3.85 13.94
CA GLN A 262 1.84 4.27 13.42
C GLN A 262 1.22 5.41 14.25
N GLU A 263 1.40 5.39 15.57
CA GLU A 263 0.90 6.43 16.47
C GLU A 263 1.58 7.79 16.25
N ALA A 264 2.85 7.80 15.85
CA ALA A 264 3.57 9.05 15.56
C ALA A 264 3.05 9.72 14.29
N ARG A 265 2.58 8.91 13.32
CA ARG A 265 2.03 9.35 12.03
C ARG A 265 0.59 9.88 12.12
N ARG A 266 -0.07 9.73 13.27
CA ARG A 266 -1.36 10.41 13.55
C ARG A 266 -1.21 11.91 13.81
N LYS A 267 0.02 12.43 13.82
CA LYS A 267 0.32 13.85 14.01
C LYS A 267 0.95 14.41 12.73
N PHE A 268 0.23 15.33 12.07
CA PHE A 268 0.69 15.95 10.83
C PHE A 268 1.92 16.86 10.98
N ALA A 269 2.12 17.49 12.16
CA ALA A 269 3.20 18.44 12.34
C ALA A 269 4.61 17.80 12.26
N PRO A 270 4.88 16.65 12.91
CA PRO A 270 6.14 15.92 12.74
C PRO A 270 6.45 15.45 11.32
N GLU A 271 5.43 15.27 10.47
CA GLU A 271 5.60 14.87 9.07
C GLU A 271 5.94 16.07 8.15
N TRP A 272 5.89 17.30 8.67
CA TRP A 272 6.24 18.50 7.91
C TRP A 272 7.73 18.81 7.99
N ASN A 273 8.53 18.18 7.14
CA ASN A 273 9.96 18.47 7.03
C ASN A 273 10.30 18.94 5.60
N PRO A 274 10.22 20.27 5.32
CA PRO A 274 10.63 20.81 4.04
C PRO A 274 12.09 20.53 3.77
N VAL A 275 12.38 20.01 2.58
CA VAL A 275 13.73 19.65 2.14
C VAL A 275 13.88 20.08 0.68
N THR A 276 15.01 20.69 0.33
CA THR A 276 15.33 20.93 -1.08
C THR A 276 16.01 19.72 -1.71
N VAL A 277 16.04 19.63 -3.04
CA VAL A 277 16.83 18.59 -3.73
C VAL A 277 18.30 18.63 -3.31
N ARG A 278 18.87 19.82 -3.10
CA ARG A 278 20.22 19.99 -2.57
C ARG A 278 20.37 19.43 -1.16
N ASP A 279 19.42 19.72 -0.28
CA ASP A 279 19.45 19.22 1.10
C ASP A 279 19.35 17.69 1.14
N ALA A 280 18.46 17.12 0.31
CA ALA A 280 18.29 15.67 0.19
C ALA A 280 19.59 15.01 -0.31
N GLN A 281 20.23 15.58 -1.34
CA GLN A 281 21.49 15.06 -1.86
C GLN A 281 22.63 15.09 -0.83
N ASN A 282 22.69 16.13 0.00
CA ASN A 282 23.72 16.27 1.04
C ASN A 282 23.46 15.36 2.24
N ARG A 283 22.19 15.19 2.64
CA ARG A 283 21.81 14.43 3.84
C ARG A 283 21.70 12.94 3.59
N TRP A 284 21.23 12.54 2.40
CA TRP A 284 20.91 11.16 2.06
C TRP A 284 21.61 10.75 0.75
N PRO A 285 22.96 10.63 0.76
CA PRO A 285 23.75 10.33 -0.44
C PRO A 285 23.68 8.86 -0.88
N PHE A 286 22.67 8.09 -0.48
CA PHE A 286 22.50 6.71 -0.95
C PHE A 286 22.08 6.65 -2.43
N MET A 287 21.48 7.71 -2.97
CA MET A 287 21.10 7.81 -4.37
C MET A 287 21.32 9.21 -4.97
N ASP A 288 21.24 9.30 -6.30
CA ASP A 288 21.22 10.58 -7.00
C ASP A 288 19.79 11.11 -7.05
N TRP A 289 19.49 12.13 -6.25
CA TRP A 289 18.15 12.69 -6.13
C TRP A 289 17.68 13.38 -7.40
N LYS A 290 18.59 13.94 -8.20
CA LYS A 290 18.22 14.56 -9.47
C LYS A 290 17.82 13.50 -10.48
N VAL A 291 18.56 12.39 -10.56
CA VAL A 291 18.19 11.25 -11.41
C VAL A 291 16.84 10.68 -10.98
N PHE A 292 16.64 10.48 -9.67
CA PHE A 292 15.37 9.98 -9.15
C PHE A 292 14.20 10.87 -9.58
N LEU A 293 14.30 12.18 -9.37
CA LEU A 293 13.25 13.14 -9.69
C LEU A 293 13.02 13.32 -11.20
N ASN A 294 14.09 13.24 -11.99
CA ASN A 294 14.00 13.25 -13.44
C ASN A 294 13.19 12.05 -13.94
N ASP A 295 13.50 10.85 -13.44
CA ASP A 295 12.87 9.62 -13.89
C ASP A 295 11.48 9.44 -13.29
N LEU A 296 11.22 9.98 -12.10
CA LEU A 296 9.89 10.02 -11.49
C LEU A 296 8.89 10.79 -12.37
N ALA A 297 9.36 11.82 -13.10
CA ALA A 297 8.53 12.62 -14.01
C ALA A 297 8.79 12.31 -15.49
N MET A 298 9.26 11.10 -15.84
CA MET A 298 9.64 10.78 -17.22
C MET A 298 8.52 10.91 -18.25
N ASP A 299 7.26 10.72 -17.83
CA ASP A 299 6.09 10.84 -18.71
C ASP A 299 5.62 12.30 -18.87
N VAL A 300 6.21 13.24 -18.13
CA VAL A 300 5.86 14.66 -18.14
C VAL A 300 7.14 15.52 -18.23
N PRO A 301 7.75 15.63 -19.43
CA PRO A 301 9.03 16.34 -19.62
C PRO A 301 9.04 17.78 -19.12
N GLU A 302 7.89 18.45 -19.19
CA GLU A 302 7.67 19.81 -18.70
C GLU A 302 7.94 19.94 -17.19
N VAL A 303 7.69 18.87 -16.43
CA VAL A 303 7.86 18.83 -14.97
C VAL A 303 9.28 18.43 -14.57
N GLN A 304 10.02 17.68 -15.41
CA GLN A 304 11.40 17.25 -15.10
C GLN A 304 12.32 18.44 -14.82
N THR A 305 12.20 19.53 -15.58
CA THR A 305 13.02 20.75 -15.37
C THR A 305 12.74 21.40 -14.02
N LEU A 306 11.47 21.35 -13.57
CA LEU A 306 11.07 21.88 -12.26
C LEU A 306 11.65 21.03 -11.13
N LEU A 307 11.45 19.70 -11.18
CA LEU A 307 11.83 18.81 -10.08
C LEU A 307 13.35 18.64 -9.92
N THR A 308 14.11 18.74 -11.01
CA THR A 308 15.58 18.59 -10.97
C THR A 308 16.31 19.85 -10.51
N ASN A 309 15.59 20.96 -10.29
CA ASN A 309 16.15 22.18 -9.73
C ASN A 309 16.66 21.92 -8.30
N ALA A 310 17.88 22.33 -8.01
CA ALA A 310 18.50 22.13 -6.70
C ALA A 310 17.72 22.77 -5.53
N ASP A 311 16.97 23.84 -5.81
CA ASP A 311 16.14 24.57 -4.84
C ASP A 311 14.66 24.12 -4.84
N PHE A 312 14.29 23.14 -5.68
CA PHE A 312 12.94 22.58 -5.65
C PHE A 312 12.65 21.98 -4.26
N LYS A 313 11.49 22.34 -3.68
CA LYS A 313 11.10 21.98 -2.32
C LYS A 313 10.16 20.79 -2.33
N MET A 314 10.47 19.81 -1.48
CA MET A 314 9.66 18.65 -1.18
C MET A 314 9.35 18.62 0.31
N ILE A 315 8.38 17.80 0.72
CA ILE A 315 8.10 17.52 2.12
C ILE A 315 8.51 16.09 2.44
N CYS A 316 9.46 15.91 3.35
CA CYS A 316 9.83 14.60 3.86
C CYS A 316 8.97 14.26 5.09
N LYS A 317 8.09 13.25 4.96
CA LYS A 317 7.21 12.79 6.05
C LYS A 317 7.97 12.02 7.12
N SER A 318 9.06 11.35 6.73
CA SER A 318 9.81 10.49 7.64
C SER A 318 11.33 10.65 7.49
N PRO A 319 11.93 11.76 7.96
CA PRO A 319 13.39 11.94 7.91
C PRO A 319 14.15 10.81 8.60
N ARG A 320 13.56 10.23 9.66
CA ARG A 320 14.10 9.07 10.39
C ARG A 320 14.36 7.88 9.46
N PHE A 321 13.43 7.59 8.54
CA PHE A 321 13.61 6.51 7.59
C PHE A 321 14.81 6.78 6.67
N PHE A 322 14.86 7.97 6.07
CA PHE A 322 15.92 8.32 5.13
C PHE A 322 17.30 8.42 5.79
N ASP A 323 17.39 8.94 7.01
CA ASP A 323 18.62 8.95 7.80
C ASP A 323 19.09 7.52 8.07
N GLY A 324 18.22 6.69 8.64
CA GLY A 324 18.56 5.31 8.99
C GLY A 324 18.90 4.44 7.78
N PHE A 325 18.20 4.63 6.66
CA PHE A 325 18.52 3.91 5.42
C PHE A 325 19.84 4.39 4.83
N SER A 326 20.10 5.70 4.82
CA SER A 326 21.39 6.25 4.37
C SER A 326 22.56 5.72 5.18
N ASP A 327 22.41 5.67 6.51
CA ASP A 327 23.42 5.14 7.42
C ASP A 327 23.64 3.64 7.20
N ALA A 328 22.56 2.86 7.05
CA ALA A 328 22.65 1.42 6.82
C ALA A 328 23.36 1.07 5.51
N ILE A 329 23.16 1.86 4.45
CA ILE A 329 23.90 1.72 3.19
C ILE A 329 25.37 2.12 3.37
N ALA A 330 25.65 3.25 4.01
CA ALA A 330 27.02 3.74 4.22
C ALA A 330 27.86 2.79 5.09
N ASN A 331 27.25 2.15 6.10
CA ASN A 331 27.92 1.24 7.03
C ASN A 331 27.96 -0.21 6.53
N ASN A 332 27.35 -0.52 5.39
CA ASN A 332 27.16 -1.88 4.88
C ASN A 332 26.37 -2.81 5.82
N ASP A 333 25.42 -2.25 6.58
CA ASP A 333 24.50 -3.04 7.42
C ASP A 333 23.52 -3.86 6.56
N ILE A 334 23.29 -3.43 5.32
CA ILE A 334 22.50 -4.13 4.30
C ILE A 334 23.43 -4.53 3.16
N SER A 335 23.56 -5.83 2.91
CA SER A 335 24.40 -6.31 1.82
C SER A 335 23.80 -5.94 0.46
N GLN A 336 24.65 -5.74 -0.55
CA GLN A 336 24.22 -5.45 -1.93
C GLN A 336 23.37 -6.59 -2.52
N ARG A 337 23.67 -7.83 -2.15
CA ARG A 337 22.86 -9.01 -2.53
C ARG A 337 21.47 -8.93 -1.94
N THR A 338 21.37 -8.63 -0.65
CA THR A 338 20.10 -8.49 0.07
C THR A 338 19.26 -7.35 -0.51
N LEU A 339 19.86 -6.17 -0.71
CA LEU A 339 19.18 -5.01 -1.28
C LEU A 339 18.63 -5.28 -2.68
N GLN A 340 19.45 -5.81 -3.59
CA GLN A 340 19.02 -6.10 -4.96
C GLN A 340 17.98 -7.22 -5.02
N ASN A 341 18.15 -8.30 -4.25
CA ASN A 341 17.13 -9.33 -4.14
C ASN A 341 15.82 -8.76 -3.59
N TYR A 342 15.86 -7.88 -2.60
CA TYR A 342 14.66 -7.28 -2.01
C TYR A 342 13.92 -6.40 -3.04
N LEU A 343 14.62 -5.51 -3.75
CA LEU A 343 14.02 -4.68 -4.80
C LEU A 343 13.33 -5.52 -5.88
N MET A 344 14.04 -6.56 -6.36
CA MET A 344 13.50 -7.47 -7.36
C MET A 344 12.36 -8.33 -6.82
N TYR A 345 12.40 -8.76 -5.56
CA TYR A 345 11.31 -9.48 -4.94
C TYR A 345 10.05 -8.61 -4.82
N ARG A 346 10.18 -7.34 -4.43
CA ARG A 346 9.04 -6.42 -4.35
C ARG A 346 8.37 -6.22 -5.70
N LEU A 347 9.15 -6.23 -6.78
CA LEU A 347 8.63 -6.27 -8.15
C LEU A 347 7.91 -7.59 -8.47
N VAL A 348 8.49 -8.74 -8.11
CA VAL A 348 7.84 -10.05 -8.31
C VAL A 348 6.52 -10.13 -7.53
N SER A 349 6.52 -9.68 -6.28
CA SER A 349 5.37 -9.73 -5.37
C SER A 349 4.19 -8.88 -5.89
N SER A 350 4.47 -7.73 -6.52
CA SER A 350 3.42 -6.91 -7.13
C SER A 350 2.72 -7.60 -8.31
N GLN A 351 3.38 -8.59 -8.92
CA GLN A 351 2.87 -9.41 -10.02
C GLN A 351 2.40 -10.80 -9.57
N SER A 352 2.18 -11.00 -8.27
CA SER A 352 1.85 -12.32 -7.68
C SER A 352 0.61 -12.99 -8.29
N ASP A 353 -0.34 -12.21 -8.82
CA ASP A 353 -1.53 -12.72 -9.51
C ASP A 353 -1.16 -13.54 -10.78
N PHE A 354 -0.01 -13.26 -11.40
CA PHE A 354 0.56 -14.00 -12.55
C PHE A 354 1.48 -15.16 -12.14
N ILE A 355 1.60 -15.46 -10.84
CA ILE A 355 2.47 -16.51 -10.29
C ILE A 355 1.64 -17.55 -9.52
N ASN A 356 0.66 -17.06 -8.77
CA ASN A 356 -0.20 -17.81 -7.86
C ASN A 356 -1.67 -17.39 -8.05
N PRO A 357 -2.30 -17.70 -9.19
CA PRO A 357 -3.66 -17.23 -9.51
C PRO A 357 -4.76 -17.74 -8.56
N THR A 358 -4.45 -18.73 -7.71
CA THR A 358 -5.36 -19.32 -6.72
C THR A 358 -5.23 -18.72 -5.32
N LYS A 359 -4.29 -17.81 -5.06
CA LYS A 359 -4.27 -17.07 -3.80
C LYS A 359 -5.22 -15.88 -3.90
N THR A 360 -6.32 -15.93 -3.17
CA THR A 360 -7.05 -14.73 -2.76
C THR A 360 -6.04 -13.78 -2.13
N LYS A 361 -5.79 -12.60 -2.74
CA LYS A 361 -5.08 -11.53 -2.05
C LYS A 361 -5.75 -11.32 -0.71
N VAL A 362 -4.99 -11.42 0.38
CA VAL A 362 -5.35 -10.63 1.56
C VAL A 362 -5.04 -9.21 1.14
N LEU A 363 -6.03 -8.55 0.53
CA LEU A 363 -5.99 -7.11 0.30
C LEU A 363 -5.94 -6.48 1.69
N PHE A 364 -4.74 -6.20 2.18
CA PHE A 364 -4.58 -5.10 3.10
C PHE A 364 -4.78 -3.86 2.23
N ALA A 365 -6.04 -3.43 2.13
CA ALA A 365 -6.34 -2.10 1.62
C ALA A 365 -5.61 -1.13 2.54
N SER A 366 -4.54 -0.52 2.05
CA SER A 366 -4.06 0.74 2.60
C SER A 366 -5.18 1.74 2.32
N ILE A 367 -5.88 2.15 3.38
CA ILE A 367 -6.71 3.36 3.38
C ILE A 367 -5.79 4.55 3.60
#